data_AF-A0ABC9PAL7-F1
#
_entry.id   AF-A0ABC9PAL7-F1
#
_cell.length_a   1.000
_cell.length_b   1.000
_cell.length_c   1.000
_cell.angle_alpha   90.00
_cell.angle_beta   90.00
_cell.angle_gamma   90.00
#
_symmetry.space_group_name_H-M   'P 1'
#
loop_
_entity.id
_entity.type
_entity.pdbx_description
1 polymer ?
#
loop_
_entity_poly.entity_id
_entity_poly.type
_entity_poly.pdbx_seq_one_letter_code
_entity_poly.pdbx_strand_id
1 'polypeptide(L)'
;MGEPEKVSTDLASESKALEEKELENLKRLVQEQKISTEQARAFLAGAVDISQASRLQNKYILYSYKNEQISIIFSQEGELLYVTPDPDYLYFK
;
A
#
# COMPACT_ATOMS: atom_id res chain seq x y z
N MET A 1 -12.69 4.63 -8.32
CA MET A 1 -12.25 3.23 -8.16
C MET A 1 -13.50 2.42 -7.79
N GLY A 2 -13.65 1.20 -8.31
CA GLY A 2 -14.83 0.35 -8.04
C GLY A 2 -14.75 -0.32 -6.66
N GLU A 3 -15.37 -1.49 -6.50
CA GLU A 3 -15.23 -2.29 -5.28
C GLU A 3 -13.80 -2.89 -5.17
N PRO A 4 -13.26 -3.03 -3.95
CA PRO A 4 -11.99 -3.71 -3.70
C PRO A 4 -12.12 -5.21 -4.01
N GLU A 5 -11.07 -5.79 -4.55
CA GLU A 5 -11.01 -7.24 -4.79
C GLU A 5 -10.79 -8.01 -3.48
N LYS A 6 -10.10 -7.38 -2.53
CA LYS A 6 -9.87 -7.92 -1.19
C LYS A 6 -9.90 -6.79 -0.17
N VAL A 7 -10.51 -7.08 0.98
CA VAL A 7 -10.47 -6.25 2.18
C VAL A 7 -9.96 -7.10 3.33
N SER A 8 -8.93 -6.62 4.02
CA SER A 8 -8.38 -7.30 5.20
C SER A 8 -8.33 -6.37 6.39
N THR A 9 -8.75 -6.87 7.55
CA THR A 9 -8.63 -6.20 8.86
C THR A 9 -7.56 -6.82 9.74
N ASP A 10 -6.80 -7.79 9.20
CA ASP A 10 -5.73 -8.51 9.88
C ASP A 10 -4.39 -8.26 9.17
N LEU A 11 -4.01 -6.99 9.07
CA LEU A 11 -2.75 -6.63 8.41
C LEU A 11 -1.53 -7.22 9.14
N ALA A 12 -1.64 -7.53 10.43
CA ALA A 12 -0.55 -8.15 11.18
C ALA A 12 -0.14 -9.50 10.57
N SER A 13 -1.10 -10.36 10.22
CA SER A 13 -0.84 -11.66 9.60
C SER A 13 -0.39 -11.53 8.14
N GLU A 14 -0.78 -10.46 7.46
CA GLU A 14 -0.44 -10.19 6.05
C GLU A 14 0.77 -9.28 5.84
N SER A 15 1.35 -8.78 6.93
CA SER A 15 2.43 -7.77 6.95
C SER A 15 3.60 -8.08 6.01
N LYS A 16 4.09 -9.33 6.00
CA LYS A 16 5.17 -9.74 5.09
C LYS A 16 4.73 -9.74 3.62
N ALA A 17 3.51 -10.20 3.34
CA ALA A 17 2.95 -10.19 1.99
C ALA A 17 2.77 -8.76 1.48
N LEU A 18 2.32 -7.84 2.33
CA LEU A 18 2.22 -6.42 2.02
C LEU A 18 3.58 -5.83 1.62
N GLU A 19 4.63 -6.05 2.42
CA GLU A 19 5.98 -5.54 2.13
C GLU A 19 6.51 -6.07 0.79
N GLU A 20 6.36 -7.37 0.53
CA GLU A 20 6.81 -8.01 -0.71
C GLU A 20 6.03 -7.50 -1.93
N LYS A 21 4.71 -7.38 -1.80
CA LYS A 21 3.82 -6.88 -2.88
C LYS A 21 4.08 -5.42 -3.19
N GLU A 22 4.20 -4.55 -2.19
CA GLU A 22 4.51 -3.15 -2.46
C GLU A 22 5.92 -2.96 -3.03
N LEU A 23 6.90 -3.77 -2.63
CA LEU A 23 8.20 -3.75 -3.30
C LEU A 23 8.10 -4.11 -4.79
N GLU A 24 7.29 -5.11 -5.13
CA GLU A 24 7.02 -5.51 -6.53
C GLU A 24 6.31 -4.36 -7.30
N ASN A 25 5.25 -3.80 -6.71
CA ASN A 25 4.48 -2.70 -7.29
C ASN A 25 5.35 -1.46 -7.55
N LEU A 26 6.15 -1.05 -6.57
CA LEU A 26 7.02 0.12 -6.69
C LEU A 26 8.14 -0.09 -7.71
N LYS A 27 8.73 -1.29 -7.79
CA LYS A 27 9.70 -1.63 -8.84
C LYS A 27 9.09 -1.52 -10.22
N ARG A 28 7.88 -2.05 -10.42
CA ARG A 28 7.13 -1.94 -11.67
C ARG A 28 6.90 -0.48 -12.04
N LEU A 29 6.42 0.35 -11.11
CA LEU A 29 6.16 1.78 -11.36
C LEU A 29 7.42 2.56 -11.74
N VAL A 30 8.57 2.24 -11.15
CA VAL A 30 9.86 2.83 -11.55
C VAL A 30 10.27 2.36 -12.94
N GLN A 31 10.11 1.08 -13.28
CA GLN A 31 10.41 0.55 -14.61
C GLN A 31 9.52 1.18 -15.69
N GLU A 32 8.25 1.43 -15.37
CA GLU A 32 7.28 2.13 -16.21
C GLU A 32 7.51 3.66 -16.26
N GLN A 33 8.52 4.19 -15.55
CA GLN A 33 8.83 5.62 -15.46
C GLN A 33 7.67 6.47 -14.90
N LYS A 34 6.77 5.86 -14.14
CA LYS A 34 5.61 6.53 -13.52
C LYS A 34 5.97 7.27 -12.23
N ILE A 35 6.98 6.78 -11.51
CA ILE A 35 7.53 7.40 -10.30
C ILE A 35 9.06 7.36 -10.36
N SER A 36 9.71 8.28 -9.64
CA SER A 36 11.16 8.26 -9.47
C SER A 36 11.61 7.15 -8.51
N THR A 37 12.90 6.80 -8.54
CA THR A 37 13.46 5.85 -7.57
C THR A 37 13.39 6.37 -6.14
N GLU A 38 13.56 7.67 -5.94
CA GLU A 38 13.43 8.34 -4.64
C GLU A 38 11.99 8.27 -4.13
N GLN A 39 11.01 8.52 -5.00
CA GLN A 39 9.60 8.34 -4.66
C GLN A 39 9.32 6.89 -4.26
N ALA A 40 9.77 5.91 -5.05
CA ALA A 40 9.62 4.50 -4.71
C ALA A 40 10.21 4.14 -3.33
N ARG A 41 11.39 4.67 -3.00
CA ARG A 41 12.00 4.45 -1.66
C ARG A 41 11.17 5.07 -0.54
N ALA A 42 10.62 6.27 -0.74
CA ALA A 42 9.78 6.93 0.25
C ALA A 42 8.47 6.16 0.51
N PHE A 43 7.79 5.72 -0.56
CA PHE A 43 6.58 4.92 -0.43
C PHE A 43 6.85 3.54 0.16
N LEU A 44 7.97 2.89 -0.20
CA LEU A 44 8.36 1.62 0.41
C LEU A 44 8.59 1.78 1.93
N ALA A 45 9.26 2.86 2.35
CA ALA A 45 9.47 3.14 3.78
C ALA A 45 8.14 3.29 4.53
N GLY A 46 7.16 3.99 3.94
CA GLY A 46 5.82 4.12 4.53
C GLY A 46 5.08 2.78 4.65
N ALA A 47 5.12 1.93 3.61
CA ALA A 47 4.51 0.61 3.65
C ALA A 47 5.15 -0.30 4.72
N VAL A 48 6.47 -0.25 4.83
CA VAL A 48 7.23 -1.00 5.84
C VAL A 48 6.92 -0.53 7.26
N ASP A 49 6.82 0.78 7.49
CA ASP A 49 6.48 1.34 8.81
C ASP A 49 5.09 0.86 9.27
N ILE A 50 4.10 0.94 8.39
CA ILE A 50 2.74 0.44 8.66
C ILE A 50 2.73 -1.08 8.90
N SER A 51 3.45 -1.84 8.08
CA SER A 51 3.59 -3.28 8.25
C SER A 51 4.16 -3.63 9.63
N GLN A 52 5.22 -2.93 10.07
CA GLN A 52 5.81 -3.13 11.40
C GLN A 52 4.86 -2.71 12.52
N ALA A 53 4.20 -1.54 12.39
CA ALA A 53 3.24 -1.05 13.36
C ALA A 53 2.06 -2.02 13.53
N SER A 54 1.61 -2.66 12.44
CA SER A 54 0.52 -3.65 12.48
C SER A 54 0.85 -4.86 13.35
N ARG A 55 2.12 -5.30 13.35
CA ARG A 55 2.60 -6.40 14.21
C ARG A 55 2.63 -6.03 15.69
N LEU A 56 2.64 -4.73 16.01
CA LEU A 56 2.61 -4.20 17.38
C LEU A 56 1.17 -3.95 17.90
N GLN A 57 0.19 -4.69 17.40
CA GLN A 57 -1.24 -4.61 17.74
C GLN A 57 -1.99 -3.38 17.20
N ASN A 58 -1.39 -2.58 16.33
CA ASN A 58 -2.15 -1.57 15.59
C ASN A 58 -3.04 -2.23 14.55
N LYS A 59 -4.32 -1.87 14.53
CA LYS A 59 -5.29 -2.42 13.58
C LYS A 59 -5.49 -1.47 12.42
N TYR A 60 -5.44 -2.01 11.21
CA TYR A 60 -5.61 -1.27 9.98
C TYR A 60 -6.57 -2.02 9.06
N ILE A 61 -7.14 -1.31 8.10
CA ILE A 61 -7.97 -1.88 7.04
C ILE A 61 -7.19 -1.74 5.74
N LEU A 62 -6.79 -2.87 5.16
CA LEU A 62 -6.16 -2.96 3.85
C LEU A 62 -7.25 -3.20 2.80
N TYR A 63 -7.31 -2.32 1.81
CA TYR A 63 -8.08 -2.49 0.59
C TYR A 63 -7.12 -2.77 -0.56
N SER A 64 -7.32 -3.89 -1.25
CA SER A 64 -6.51 -4.27 -2.42
C SER A 64 -7.35 -4.21 -3.69
N TYR A 65 -6.76 -3.66 -4.74
CA TYR A 65 -7.35 -3.56 -6.07
C TYR A 65 -6.34 -4.03 -7.12
N LYS A 66 -6.85 -4.36 -8.31
CA LYS A 66 -6.06 -4.66 -9.51
C LYS A 66 -5.08 -5.79 -9.30
N ASN A 67 -5.57 -6.93 -8.83
CA ASN A 67 -4.79 -8.09 -8.40
C ASN A 67 -3.69 -7.71 -7.41
N GLU A 68 -4.05 -6.95 -6.38
CA GLU A 68 -3.14 -6.45 -5.33
C GLU A 68 -2.02 -5.51 -5.83
N GLN A 69 -2.17 -4.94 -7.04
CA GLN A 69 -1.24 -3.93 -7.55
C GLN A 69 -1.44 -2.54 -6.93
N ILE A 70 -2.59 -2.32 -6.28
CA ILE A 70 -2.90 -1.09 -5.58
C ILE A 70 -3.39 -1.44 -4.18
N SER A 71 -2.64 -1.01 -3.17
CA SER A 71 -3.00 -1.09 -1.77
C SER A 71 -3.44 0.29 -1.27
N ILE A 72 -4.53 0.32 -0.52
CA ILE A 72 -4.96 1.50 0.25
C ILE A 72 -5.15 1.06 1.69
N ILE A 73 -4.49 1.75 2.63
CA ILE A 73 -4.51 1.38 4.04
C ILE A 73 -5.10 2.51 4.86
N PHE A 74 -6.12 2.17 5.65
CA PHE A 74 -6.76 3.08 6.59
C PHE A 74 -6.55 2.65 8.05
N SER A 75 -6.58 3.61 8.97
CA SER A 75 -6.83 3.34 10.39
C SER A 75 -8.25 2.80 10.59
N GLN A 76 -8.54 2.25 11.78
CA GLN A 76 -9.91 1.84 12.13
C GLN A 76 -10.85 3.04 12.22
N GLU A 77 -10.31 4.22 12.48
CA GLU A 77 -11.00 5.51 12.56
C GLU A 77 -11.27 6.13 11.19
N GLY A 78 -10.79 5.51 10.10
CA GLY A 78 -11.01 5.95 8.73
C GLY A 78 -10.00 6.98 8.21
N GLU A 79 -8.86 7.15 8.87
CA GLU A 79 -7.76 8.00 8.39
C GLU A 79 -6.93 7.26 7.34
N LEU A 80 -6.65 7.89 6.20
CA LEU A 80 -5.79 7.34 5.17
C LEU A 80 -4.33 7.35 5.64
N LEU A 81 -3.71 6.17 5.74
CA LEU A 81 -2.33 6.01 6.21
C LEU A 81 -1.35 5.77 5.07
N TYR A 82 -1.79 5.03 4.05
CA TYR A 82 -0.93 4.71 2.91
C TYR A 82 -1.74 4.42 1.66
N VAL A 83 -1.10 4.68 0.52
CA VAL A 83 -1.61 4.31 -0.79
C VAL A 83 -0.46 4.03 -1.74
N THR A 84 -0.58 2.98 -2.57
CA THR A 84 0.38 2.70 -3.64
C THR A 84 0.39 3.88 -4.63
N PRO A 85 1.57 4.48 -4.95
CA PRO A 85 1.66 5.74 -5.69
C PRO A 85 1.54 5.56 -7.20
N ASP A 86 0.53 4.83 -7.67
CA ASP A 86 0.30 4.66 -9.11
C ASP A 86 -0.52 5.85 -9.65
N PRO A 87 0.07 6.71 -10.50
CA PRO A 87 -0.58 7.93 -11.00
C PRO A 87 -1.76 7.65 -11.93
N ASP A 88 -1.91 6.42 -12.45
CA ASP A 88 -3.08 6.06 -13.25
C ASP A 88 -4.36 5.97 -12.40
N TYR A 89 -4.21 5.84 -11.08
CA TYR A 89 -5.32 5.65 -10.13
C TYR A 89 -5.42 6.75 -9.08
N LEU A 90 -4.32 7.46 -8.80
CA LEU A 90 -4.27 8.54 -7.83
C LEU A 90 -3.95 9.86 -8.50
N TYR A 91 -4.95 10.73 -8.55
CA TYR A 91 -4.78 12.12 -8.93
C TYR A 91 -4.70 12.99 -7.68
N PHE A 92 -3.51 13.48 -7.37
CA PHE A 92 -3.34 14.58 -6.41
C PHE A 92 -3.60 15.90 -7.17
N LYS A 93 -4.61 16.65 -6.74
CA LYS A 93 -4.85 18.02 -7.21
C LYS A 93 -4.05 19.01 -6.38
#